data_AF-A0A9Q0SMB3-F1
#
_entry.id   AF-A0A9Q0SMB3-F1
#
_cell.length_a   1.000
_cell.length_b   1.000
_cell.length_c   1.000
_cell.angle_alpha   90.00
_cell.angle_beta   90.00
_cell.angle_gamma   90.00
#
_symmetry.space_group_name_H-M   'P 1'
#
loop_
_entity.id
_entity.type
_entity.pdbx_description
1 polymer ?
#
loop_
_entity_poly.entity_id
_entity_poly.type
_entity_poly.pdbx_seq_one_letter_code
_entity_poly.pdbx_strand_id
1 'polypeptide(L)'
;MTIWLGSMCNVVVSSSEAAREMFKNHDAVLAGRKIYEAMKGDFGNEGSIITAQYGPHWRMLRRLCTTEFFVTSRLDAMQGARARCVDGMLQYIEYGSANGTKAIDIGRYIFLMSFNLIGNLMFSKDLLDPKIGEGS
;
A
#
# COMPACT_ATOMS: atom_id res chain seq x y z
N MET A 1 24.94 -0.04 -10.49
CA MET A 1 25.89 0.08 -9.36
C MET A 1 25.71 -1.14 -8.48
N THR A 2 26.77 -1.72 -7.91
CA THR A 2 26.67 -2.89 -7.01
C THR A 2 27.04 -2.47 -5.60
N ILE A 3 26.21 -2.84 -4.62
CA ILE A 3 26.44 -2.56 -3.20
C ILE A 3 26.32 -3.85 -2.38
N TRP A 4 27.12 -3.95 -1.33
CA TRP A 4 27.06 -5.06 -0.38
C TRP A 4 26.38 -4.59 0.91
N LEU A 5 25.26 -5.21 1.26
CA LEU A 5 24.54 -4.98 2.50
C LEU A 5 24.78 -6.17 3.42
N GLY A 6 25.80 -6.06 4.28
CA GLY A 6 26.33 -7.20 5.01
C GLY A 6 26.88 -8.25 4.03
N SER A 7 26.43 -9.49 4.13
CA SER A 7 26.82 -10.60 3.24
C SER A 7 26.02 -10.65 1.93
N MET A 8 25.08 -9.73 1.71
CA MET A 8 24.20 -9.74 0.54
C MET A 8 24.72 -8.77 -0.53
N CYS A 9 25.01 -9.29 -1.73
CA CYS A 9 25.29 -8.47 -2.91
C CYS A 9 23.98 -7.98 -3.54
N ASN A 10 23.87 -6.68 -3.82
CA ASN A 10 22.69 -6.05 -4.39
C ASN A 10 23.08 -5.18 -5.58
N VAL A 11 22.27 -5.24 -6.64
CA VAL A 11 22.43 -4.38 -7.82
C VAL A 11 21.42 -3.25 -7.75
N VAL A 12 21.91 -2.02 -7.73
CA VAL A 12 21.11 -0.80 -7.74
C VAL A 12 20.91 -0.34 -9.18
N VAL A 13 19.64 -0.19 -9.54
CA VAL A 13 19.15 0.32 -10.83
C VAL A 13 18.73 1.77 -10.62
N SER A 14 19.46 2.70 -11.24
CA SER A 14 19.30 4.14 -11.01
C SER A 14 19.14 4.95 -12.29
N SER A 15 18.73 4.30 -13.39
CA SER A 15 18.41 4.97 -14.65
C SER A 15 17.14 4.38 -15.28
N SER A 16 16.46 5.20 -16.08
CA SER A 16 15.21 4.81 -16.71
C SER A 16 15.44 3.73 -17.79
N GLU A 17 16.57 3.79 -18.48
CA GLU A 17 16.99 2.86 -19.52
C GLU A 17 17.22 1.47 -18.93
N ALA A 18 17.97 1.39 -17.82
CA ALA A 18 18.23 0.15 -17.13
C ALA A 18 16.97 -0.45 -16.49
N ALA A 19 16.12 0.39 -15.88
CA ALA A 19 14.84 -0.04 -15.34
C ALA A 19 13.92 -0.60 -16.44
N ARG A 20 13.88 0.04 -17.62
CA ARG A 20 13.12 -0.45 -18.78
C ARG A 20 13.64 -1.80 -19.24
N GLU A 21 14.95 -1.96 -19.35
CA GLU A 21 15.56 -3.23 -19.75
C GLU A 21 15.16 -4.36 -18.78
N MET A 22 15.29 -4.11 -17.48
CA MET A 22 15.01 -5.09 -16.44
C MET A 22 13.52 -5.43 -16.30
N PHE A 23 12.65 -4.42 -16.26
CA PHE A 23 11.23 -4.61 -15.96
C PHE A 23 10.31 -4.72 -17.18
N LYS A 24 10.86 -4.66 -18.41
CA LYS A 24 10.10 -4.97 -19.65
C LYS A 24 10.67 -6.13 -20.44
N ASN A 25 12.00 -6.18 -20.62
CA ASN A 25 12.63 -7.18 -21.49
C ASN A 25 13.07 -8.42 -20.71
N HIS A 26 13.39 -8.25 -19.42
CA HIS A 26 13.85 -9.33 -18.53
C HIS A 26 12.98 -9.51 -17.27
N ASP A 27 11.72 -9.07 -17.35
CA ASP A 27 10.82 -8.96 -16.20
C ASP A 27 10.54 -10.31 -15.53
N ALA A 28 10.30 -11.37 -16.29
CA ALA A 28 9.97 -12.69 -15.77
C ALA A 28 11.11 -13.32 -14.96
N VAL A 29 12.37 -13.15 -15.42
CA VAL A 29 13.55 -13.68 -14.71
C VAL A 29 13.83 -12.89 -13.44
N LEU A 30 13.50 -11.60 -13.44
CA LEU A 30 13.71 -10.68 -12.33
C LEU A 30 12.47 -10.53 -11.41
N ALA A 31 11.41 -11.29 -11.66
CA ALA A 31 10.17 -11.22 -10.87
C ALA A 31 10.28 -11.89 -9.48
N GLY A 32 11.39 -12.59 -9.21
CA GLY A 32 11.67 -13.20 -7.92
C GLY A 32 11.83 -12.15 -6.80
N ARG A 33 11.54 -12.55 -5.56
CA ARG A 33 11.59 -11.67 -4.39
C ARG A 33 12.59 -12.19 -3.37
N LYS A 34 13.48 -11.33 -2.88
CA LYS A 34 14.26 -11.65 -1.69
C LYS A 34 13.35 -11.52 -0.47
N ILE A 35 13.15 -12.63 0.26
CA ILE A 35 12.33 -12.67 1.48
C ILE A 35 13.25 -12.66 2.69
N TYR A 36 13.08 -11.67 3.56
CA TYR A 36 13.78 -11.59 4.84
C TYR A 36 13.02 -12.39 5.90
N GLU A 37 13.71 -12.86 6.94
CA GLU A 37 13.08 -13.64 8.02
C GLU A 37 11.91 -12.89 8.68
N ALA A 38 12.04 -11.58 8.88
CA ALA A 38 10.97 -10.73 9.41
C ALA A 38 9.71 -10.66 8.52
N MET A 39 9.81 -11.08 7.25
CA MET A 39 8.69 -11.12 6.31
C MET A 39 8.06 -12.50 6.20
N LYS A 40 8.64 -13.54 6.82
CA LYS A 40 8.03 -14.88 6.82
C LYS A 40 6.87 -14.89 7.82
N GLY A 41 5.71 -15.31 7.36
CA GLY A 41 4.58 -15.62 8.23
C GLY A 41 4.56 -17.10 8.62
N ASP A 42 3.49 -17.51 9.30
CA ASP A 42 3.29 -18.91 9.72
C ASP A 42 3.28 -19.91 8.56
N PHE A 43 2.86 -19.45 7.37
CA PHE A 43 2.88 -20.22 6.12
C PHE A 43 4.12 -19.93 5.25
N GLY A 44 5.21 -19.46 5.87
CA GLY A 44 6.44 -19.12 5.17
C GLY A 44 6.27 -17.93 4.21
N ASN A 45 6.58 -18.15 2.94
CA ASN A 45 6.51 -17.12 1.89
C ASN A 45 5.30 -17.28 0.94
N GLU A 46 4.47 -18.32 1.09
CA GLU A 46 3.39 -18.60 0.13
C GLU A 46 2.03 -17.98 0.51
N GLY A 47 1.88 -17.52 1.76
CA GLY A 47 0.61 -17.01 2.27
C GLY A 47 0.20 -15.61 1.77
N SER A 48 1.08 -14.86 1.10
CA SER A 48 0.81 -13.47 0.72
C SER A 48 1.30 -13.16 -0.69
N ILE A 49 0.53 -12.36 -1.43
CA ILE A 49 0.93 -11.80 -2.74
C ILE A 49 2.23 -10.97 -2.67
N ILE A 50 2.56 -10.44 -1.49
CA ILE A 50 3.76 -9.62 -1.25
C ILE A 50 5.02 -10.47 -1.13
N THR A 51 4.91 -11.68 -0.59
CA THR A 51 6.06 -12.56 -0.29
C THR A 51 6.15 -13.78 -1.20
N ALA A 52 5.06 -14.16 -1.88
CA ALA A 52 5.04 -15.28 -2.81
C ALA A 52 5.99 -15.05 -3.99
N GLN A 53 6.76 -16.08 -4.32
CA GLN A 53 7.63 -16.08 -5.49
C GLN A 53 6.81 -16.09 -6.78
N TYR A 54 7.36 -15.53 -7.85
CA TYR A 54 6.70 -15.54 -9.14
C TYR A 54 6.45 -16.98 -9.60
N GLY A 55 5.20 -17.29 -9.91
CA GLY A 55 4.75 -18.64 -10.22
C GLY A 55 3.24 -18.70 -10.43
N PRO A 56 2.67 -19.90 -10.65
CA PRO A 56 1.22 -20.07 -10.83
C PRO A 56 0.41 -19.51 -9.65
N HIS A 57 0.85 -19.75 -8.41
CA HIS A 57 0.18 -19.26 -7.20
C HIS A 57 0.14 -17.73 -7.12
N TRP A 58 1.29 -17.06 -7.26
CA TRP A 58 1.35 -15.60 -7.27
C TRP A 58 0.51 -14.99 -8.41
N ARG A 59 0.53 -15.60 -9.61
CA ARG A 59 -0.30 -15.16 -10.74
C ARG A 59 -1.79 -15.27 -10.45
N MET A 60 -2.22 -16.34 -9.78
CA MET A 60 -3.60 -16.52 -9.31
C MET A 60 -3.99 -15.43 -8.30
N LEU A 61 -3.18 -15.20 -7.26
CA LEU A 61 -3.42 -14.13 -6.28
C LEU A 61 -3.50 -12.75 -6.95
N ARG A 62 -2.58 -12.44 -7.86
CA ARG A 62 -2.60 -11.17 -8.60
C ARG A 62 -3.85 -11.01 -9.46
N ARG A 63 -4.30 -12.08 -10.11
CA ARG A 63 -5.54 -12.06 -10.88
C ARG A 63 -6.73 -11.76 -9.97
N LEU A 64 -6.83 -12.45 -8.83
CA LEU A 64 -7.89 -12.23 -7.85
C LEU A 64 -7.93 -10.77 -7.36
N CYS A 65 -6.79 -10.22 -6.93
CA CYS A 65 -6.75 -8.81 -6.51
C CYS A 65 -7.15 -7.87 -7.64
N THR A 66 -6.73 -8.15 -8.87
CA THR A 66 -7.07 -7.30 -10.02
C THR A 66 -8.57 -7.34 -10.32
N THR A 67 -9.19 -8.51 -10.29
CA THR A 67 -10.63 -8.65 -10.62
C THR A 67 -11.55 -8.21 -9.49
N GLU A 68 -11.16 -8.43 -8.23
CA GLU A 68 -12.04 -8.17 -7.09
C GLU A 68 -11.84 -6.78 -6.48
N PHE A 69 -10.61 -6.24 -6.51
CA PHE A 69 -10.27 -5.00 -5.81
C PHE A 69 -9.96 -3.84 -6.74
N PHE A 70 -9.24 -4.10 -7.83
CA PHE A 70 -8.68 -3.04 -8.68
C PHE A 70 -9.41 -2.86 -10.01
N VAL A 71 -10.53 -3.54 -10.24
CA VAL A 71 -11.36 -3.33 -11.42
C VAL A 71 -12.10 -1.99 -11.33
N THR A 72 -12.29 -1.32 -12.47
CA THR A 72 -12.89 0.02 -12.56
C THR A 72 -14.22 0.13 -11.82
N SER A 73 -15.11 -0.86 -11.97
CA SER A 73 -16.42 -0.85 -11.29
C SER A 73 -16.30 -0.82 -9.75
N ARG A 74 -15.27 -1.47 -9.19
CA ARG A 74 -14.98 -1.44 -7.75
C ARG A 74 -14.35 -0.11 -7.34
N LEU A 75 -13.47 0.44 -8.17
CA LEU A 75 -12.90 1.77 -7.94
C LEU A 75 -13.97 2.86 -7.96
N ASP A 76 -14.97 2.76 -8.85
CA ASP A 76 -16.10 3.68 -8.96
C ASP A 76 -17.03 3.53 -7.75
N ALA A 77 -17.36 2.30 -7.35
CA ALA A 77 -18.13 2.06 -6.13
C ALA A 77 -17.46 2.65 -4.87
N MET A 78 -16.12 2.70 -4.85
CA MET A 78 -15.33 3.29 -3.77
C MET A 78 -15.19 4.82 -3.86
N GLN A 79 -15.73 5.48 -4.90
CA GLN A 79 -15.64 6.93 -5.06
C GLN A 79 -16.23 7.68 -3.87
N GLY A 80 -17.37 7.23 -3.35
CA GLY A 80 -17.99 7.85 -2.18
C GLY A 80 -17.13 7.77 -0.92
N ALA A 81 -16.45 6.64 -0.70
CA ALA A 81 -15.53 6.49 0.43
C ALA A 81 -14.32 7.42 0.32
N ARG A 82 -13.77 7.59 -0.90
CA ARG A 82 -12.68 8.54 -1.16
C ARG A 82 -13.13 9.99 -0.98
N ALA A 83 -14.33 10.35 -1.45
CA ALA A 83 -14.88 11.70 -1.26
C ALA A 83 -15.01 12.04 0.22
N ARG A 84 -15.60 11.14 1.03
CA ARG A 84 -15.70 11.31 2.49
C ARG A 84 -14.34 11.46 3.17
N CYS A 85 -13.31 10.77 2.70
CA CYS A 85 -11.95 10.93 3.19
C CYS A 85 -11.39 12.34 2.93
N VAL A 86 -11.64 12.90 1.75
CA VAL A 86 -11.19 14.26 1.41
C VAL A 86 -11.99 15.29 2.21
N ASP A 87 -13.31 15.16 2.24
CA ASP A 87 -14.20 16.07 2.98
C ASP A 87 -13.88 16.07 4.48
N GLY A 88 -13.64 14.90 5.06
CA GLY A 88 -13.25 14.77 6.46
C GLY A 88 -11.86 15.37 6.75
N MET A 89 -10.93 15.32 5.79
CA MET A 89 -9.61 15.95 5.93
C MET A 89 -9.74 17.47 5.94
N LEU A 90 -10.56 18.02 5.05
CA LEU A 90 -10.83 19.46 4.99
C LEU A 90 -11.44 19.94 6.31
N GLN A 91 -12.44 19.24 6.83
CA GLN A 91 -13.04 19.55 8.14
C GLN A 91 -12.02 19.46 9.28
N TYR A 92 -11.14 18.46 9.27
CA TYR A 92 -10.09 18.32 10.26
C TYR A 92 -9.09 19.50 10.22
N ILE A 93 -8.72 19.93 9.01
CA ILE A 93 -7.83 21.08 8.80
C ILE A 93 -8.51 22.38 9.23
N GLU A 94 -9.77 22.59 8.84
CA GLU A 94 -10.55 23.79 9.20
C GLU A 94 -10.72 23.91 10.71
N TYR A 95 -11.07 22.81 11.40
CA TYR A 95 -11.17 22.78 12.86
C TYR A 95 -9.84 23.11 13.54
N GLY A 96 -8.74 22.52 13.06
CA GLY A 96 -7.40 22.82 13.56
C GLY A 96 -7.01 24.28 13.37
N SER A 97 -7.40 24.89 12.24
CA SER A 97 -7.15 26.31 11.94
C SER A 97 -8.00 27.26 12.78
N ALA A 98 -9.24 26.88 13.14
CA ALA A 98 -10.13 27.71 13.95
C ALA A 98 -9.66 27.83 15.41
N ASN A 99 -8.96 26.82 15.93
CA ASN A 99 -8.51 26.75 17.32
C ASN A 99 -7.08 27.31 17.54
N GLY A 100 -6.54 28.07 16.57
CA GLY A 100 -5.25 28.76 16.66
C GLY A 100 -4.17 28.21 15.71
N THR A 101 -2.94 28.74 15.80
CA THR A 101 -1.78 28.39 14.96
C THR A 101 -1.13 27.04 15.32
N LYS A 102 -1.92 26.04 15.72
CA LYS A 102 -1.38 24.72 16.08
C LYS A 102 -1.07 23.93 14.81
N ALA A 103 0.12 23.35 14.73
CA ALA A 103 0.49 22.49 13.62
C ALA A 103 -0.45 21.28 13.55
N ILE A 104 -0.89 20.95 12.33
CA ILE A 104 -1.83 19.86 12.04
C ILE A 104 -1.04 18.66 11.50
N ASP A 105 -1.24 17.49 12.10
CA ASP A 105 -0.62 16.25 11.63
C ASP A 105 -1.48 15.59 10.54
N ILE A 106 -1.22 15.98 9.30
CA ILE A 106 -1.88 15.40 8.12
C ILE A 106 -1.45 13.94 7.91
N GLY A 107 -0.23 13.58 8.32
CA GLY A 107 0.30 12.21 8.20
C GLY A 107 -0.53 11.21 8.99
N ARG A 108 -0.89 11.57 10.23
CA ARG A 108 -1.81 10.78 11.06
C ARG A 108 -3.17 10.60 10.39
N TYR A 109 -3.76 11.67 9.85
CA TYR A 109 -5.06 11.59 9.19
C TYR A 109 -5.03 10.65 7.97
N ILE A 110 -4.05 10.84 7.07
CA ILE A 110 -3.90 10.00 5.86
C ILE A 110 -3.68 8.53 6.23
N PHE A 111 -2.90 8.26 7.29
CA PHE A 111 -2.67 6.90 7.77
C PHE A 111 -3.98 6.23 8.19
N LEU A 112 -4.77 6.86 9.06
CA LEU A 112 -6.06 6.32 9.53
C LEU A 112 -7.04 6.12 8.36
N MET A 113 -7.09 7.08 7.43
CA MET A 113 -7.96 6.97 6.28
C MET A 113 -7.54 5.91 5.29
N SER A 114 -6.25 5.62 5.15
CA SER A 114 -5.76 4.50 4.33
C SER A 114 -6.31 3.16 4.84
N PHE A 115 -6.34 2.96 6.17
CA PHE A 115 -7.00 1.79 6.77
C PHE A 115 -8.49 1.75 6.50
N ASN A 116 -9.19 2.88 6.62
CA ASN A 116 -10.62 2.95 6.33
C ASN A 116 -10.94 2.68 4.86
N LEU A 117 -10.13 3.15 3.91
CA LEU A 117 -10.31 2.83 2.50
C LEU A 117 -10.16 1.32 2.25
N ILE A 118 -9.18 0.67 2.87
CA ILE A 118 -9.02 -0.80 2.80
C ILE A 118 -10.21 -1.49 3.48
N GLY A 119 -10.66 -1.00 4.64
CA GLY A 119 -11.82 -1.52 5.36
C GLY A 119 -13.12 -1.43 4.57
N ASN A 120 -13.35 -0.31 3.88
CA ASN A 120 -14.51 -0.14 3.02
C ASN A 120 -14.43 -1.06 1.80
N LEU A 121 -13.24 -1.23 1.23
CA LEU A 121 -13.02 -2.14 0.11
C LEU A 121 -13.29 -3.60 0.48
N MET A 122 -12.85 -4.04 1.67
CA MET A 122 -12.92 -5.44 2.11
C MET A 122 -14.24 -5.78 2.84
N PHE A 123 -14.72 -4.85 3.67
CA PHE A 123 -15.80 -5.08 4.65
C PHE A 123 -16.92 -4.04 4.56
N SER A 124 -16.82 -3.06 3.65
CA SER A 124 -17.77 -1.94 3.54
C SER A 124 -17.95 -1.15 4.84
N LYS A 125 -16.88 -1.05 5.65
CA LYS A 125 -16.88 -0.36 6.95
C LYS A 125 -15.60 0.42 7.18
N ASP A 126 -15.72 1.52 7.91
CA ASP A 126 -14.58 2.19 8.53
C ASP A 126 -14.05 1.32 9.68
N LEU A 127 -12.72 1.18 9.77
CA LEU A 127 -12.05 0.37 10.78
C LEU A 127 -11.55 1.21 11.95
N LEU A 128 -11.24 2.48 11.69
CA LEU A 128 -10.66 3.42 12.63
C LEU A 128 -11.48 4.71 12.61
N ASP A 129 -11.72 5.29 13.79
CA ASP A 129 -12.34 6.61 13.87
C ASP A 129 -11.25 7.70 13.82
N PRO A 130 -11.26 8.59 12.81
CA PRO A 130 -10.28 9.67 12.69
C PRO A 130 -10.38 10.71 13.82
N LYS A 131 -11.47 10.73 14.60
CA LYS A 131 -11.67 11.64 15.74
C LYS A 131 -11.05 11.12 17.05
N ILE A 132 -10.50 9.90 17.08
CA ILE A 132 -9.78 9.37 18.24
C ILE A 132 -8.42 10.08 18.34
N GLY A 133 -8.45 11.26 18.95
CA GLY A 133 -7.29 12.14 19.16
C GLY A 133 -7.49 13.18 20.27
N GLU A 134 -8.68 13.29 20.86
CA GLU A 134 -8.88 14.00 22.13
C GLU A 134 -9.11 12.95 23.23
N GLY A 135 -8.06 12.60 23.97
CA GLY A 135 -8.17 11.83 25.21
C GLY A 135 -7.16 10.70 25.39
N SER A 136 -5.95 11.05 25.80
CA SER A 136 -5.06 10.32 26.75
C SER A 136 -3.86 11.21 27.05
#